data_AF-A0A9X6AAX6-F1
#
_entry.id   AF-A0A9X6AAX6-F1
#
_cell.length_a   1.000
_cell.length_b   1.000
_cell.length_c   1.000
_cell.angle_alpha   90.00
_cell.angle_beta   90.00
_cell.angle_gamma   90.00
#
_symmetry.space_group_name_H-M   'P 1'
#
loop_
_entity.id
_entity.type
_entity.pdbx_description
1 polymer ?
#
loop_
_entity_poly.entity_id
_entity_poly.type
_entity_poly.pdbx_seq_one_letter_code
_entity_poly.pdbx_strand_id
1 'polypeptide(L)' 'MPRLAAAVTALPHRAELLVAESYPGAAAHTVLLVRPDGHLVTALSGVRPADLYAAAETTLGGPATAEAEAETAASRT' A
#
# COMPACT_ATOMS: atom_id res chain seq x y z
N MET A 1 2.53 15.51 2.51
CA MET A 1 2.58 14.66 1.30
C MET A 1 1.34 14.88 0.42
N PRO A 2 1.24 16.03 -0.28
CA PRO A 2 0.04 16.38 -1.05
C PRO A 2 -0.26 15.43 -2.21
N ARG A 3 0.78 14.85 -2.83
CA ARG A 3 0.64 13.88 -3.93
C ARG A 3 -0.03 12.57 -3.50
N LEU A 4 0.28 12.06 -2.30
CA LEU A 4 -0.32 10.83 -1.77
C LEU A 4 -1.78 11.05 -1.37
N ALA A 5 -2.07 12.18 -0.70
CA ALA A 5 -3.44 12.55 -0.38
C ALA A 5 -4.32 12.66 -1.64
N ALA A 6 -3.81 13.29 -2.70
CA ALA A 6 -4.50 13.37 -3.99
C ALA A 6 -4.76 12.00 -4.62
N ALA A 7 -3.78 11.08 -4.55
CA ALA A 7 -3.93 9.72 -5.06
C ALA A 7 -5.00 8.94 -4.26
N VAL A 8 -5.00 9.03 -2.94
CA VAL A 8 -6.00 8.38 -2.08
C VAL A 8 -7.41 8.91 -2.35
N THR A 9 -7.57 10.21 -2.55
CA THR A 9 -8.90 10.80 -2.88
C THR A 9 -9.44 10.37 -4.24
N ALA A 10 -8.60 9.90 -5.13
CA ALA A 10 -8.97 9.45 -6.47
C ALA A 10 -9.18 7.93 -6.54
N LEU A 11 -9.09 7.20 -5.42
CA LEU A 11 -9.39 5.78 -5.37
C LEU A 11 -10.87 5.49 -5.64
N PRO A 12 -11.21 4.31 -6.21
CA PRO A 12 -12.59 3.94 -6.53
C PRO A 12 -13.52 3.84 -5.32
N HIS A 13 -12.95 3.61 -4.12
CA HIS A 13 -13.69 3.53 -2.87
C HIS A 13 -13.07 4.43 -1.80
N ARG A 14 -13.89 4.72 -0.79
CA ARG A 14 -13.48 5.53 0.35
C ARG A 14 -12.30 4.87 1.08
N ALA A 15 -11.17 5.55 1.10
CA ALA A 15 -9.96 5.14 1.80
C ALA A 15 -9.52 6.25 2.77
N GLU A 16 -8.82 5.87 3.83
CA GLU A 16 -8.27 6.79 4.80
C GLU A 16 -6.74 6.79 4.70
N LEU A 17 -6.14 7.98 4.66
CA LEU A 17 -4.68 8.13 4.69
C LEU A 17 -4.23 8.35 6.13
N LEU A 18 -3.64 7.33 6.71
CA LEU A 18 -2.99 7.40 8.01
C LEU A 18 -1.49 7.63 7.84
N VAL A 19 -0.94 8.61 8.55
CA VAL A 19 0.51 8.88 8.58
C VAL A 19 1.01 8.53 9.97
N ALA A 20 1.93 7.57 10.04
CA ALA A 20 2.59 7.17 11.28
C ALA A 20 4.09 7.49 11.21
N GLU A 21 4.69 7.78 12.36
CA GLU A 21 6.14 8.03 12.47
C GLU A 21 6.97 6.76 12.26
N SER A 22 6.42 5.61 12.62
CA SER A 22 7.03 4.31 12.44
C SER A 22 5.95 3.22 12.35
N TYR A 23 6.23 2.18 11.58
CA TYR A 23 5.45 0.96 11.54
C TYR A 23 6.41 -0.22 11.71
N PRO A 24 6.15 -1.16 12.64
CA PRO A 24 7.07 -2.28 12.89
C PRO A 24 7.38 -3.06 11.60
N GLY A 25 8.67 -3.17 11.27
CA GLY A 25 9.13 -3.89 10.08
C GLY A 25 8.96 -3.15 8.75
N ALA A 26 8.45 -1.91 8.73
CA ALA A 26 8.41 -1.10 7.53
C ALA A 26 9.67 -0.25 7.40
N ALA A 27 10.28 -0.24 6.21
CA ALA A 27 11.38 0.67 5.90
C ALA A 27 10.90 2.14 5.85
N ALA A 28 11.85 3.08 5.90
CA ALA A 28 11.53 4.49 5.71
C ALA A 28 10.79 4.71 4.37
N HIS A 29 9.80 5.60 4.38
CA HIS A 29 8.98 5.93 3.21
C HIS A 29 8.15 4.79 2.61
N THR A 30 7.73 3.83 3.43
CA THR A 30 6.82 2.76 3.01
C THR A 30 5.36 3.22 3.08
N VAL A 31 4.58 2.97 2.03
CA VAL A 31 3.12 3.08 2.03
C VAL A 31 2.53 1.69 2.23
N LEU A 32 1.69 1.54 3.24
CA LEU A 32 1.01 0.28 3.55
C LEU A 32 -0.45 0.38 3.12
N LEU A 33 -0.91 -0.58 2.33
CA LEU A 33 -2.33 -0.73 1.99
C LEU A 33 -2.93 -1.80 2.91
N VAL A 34 -3.83 -1.38 3.81
CA VAL A 34 -4.45 -2.26 4.81
C VAL A 34 -5.96 -2.27 4.59
N ARG A 35 -6.55 -3.46 4.55
CA ARG A 35 -8.00 -3.64 4.47
C ARG A 35 -8.68 -3.27 5.80
N PRO A 36 -9.97 -2.92 5.78
CA PRO A 36 -10.71 -2.57 7.01
C PRO A 36 -10.85 -3.73 8.01
N ASP A 37 -10.60 -4.98 7.58
CA ASP A 37 -10.54 -6.17 8.45
C ASP A 37 -9.16 -6.36 9.12
N GLY A 38 -8.20 -5.48 8.84
CA GLY A 38 -6.85 -5.50 9.43
C GLY A 38 -5.83 -6.27 8.60
N HIS A 39 -6.17 -6.76 7.41
CA HIS A 39 -5.22 -7.47 6.55
C HIS A 39 -4.34 -6.51 5.75
N LEU A 40 -3.01 -6.67 5.88
CA LEU A 40 -2.05 -5.99 5.03
C LEU A 40 -2.08 -6.60 3.63
N VAL A 41 -2.39 -5.77 2.63
CA VAL A 41 -2.43 -6.16 1.22
C VAL A 41 -1.05 -6.09 0.61
N THR A 42 -0.38 -4.94 0.76
CA THR A 42 0.94 -4.70 0.17
C THR A 42 1.67 -3.56 0.89
N ALA A 43 3.00 -3.55 0.71
CA ALA A 43 3.91 -2.51 1.16
C ALA A 43 4.67 -1.97 -0.05
N LEU A 44 4.51 -0.67 -0.31
CA LEU A 44 5.12 0.02 -1.44
C LEU A 44 6.23 0.94 -0.95
N SER A 45 7.44 0.75 -1.47
CA SER A 45 8.57 1.64 -1.18
C SER A 45 8.41 2.95 -1.96
N GLY A 46 7.93 4.00 -1.29
CA GLY A 46 7.64 5.30 -1.87
C GLY A 46 6.24 5.42 -2.49
N VAL A 47 5.96 6.60 -3.07
CA VAL A 47 4.65 6.93 -3.65
C VAL A 47 4.73 6.94 -5.17
N ARG A 48 4.21 5.88 -5.79
CA ARG A 48 3.93 5.81 -7.22
C ARG A 48 2.42 5.64 -7.39
N PRO A 49 1.70 6.66 -7.90
CA PRO A 49 0.24 6.60 -7.99
C PRO A 49 -0.28 5.39 -8.78
N ALA A 50 0.38 5.03 -9.88
CA ALA A 50 0.01 3.88 -10.70
C ALA A 50 0.01 2.56 -9.90
N ASP A 51 1.07 2.31 -9.14
CA ASP A 51 1.22 1.10 -8.31
C ASP A 51 0.17 1.06 -7.19
N LEU A 52 -0.17 2.22 -6.63
CA LEU A 52 -1.21 2.36 -5.62
C LEU A 52 -2.61 2.06 -6.19
N TYR A 53 -2.93 2.55 -7.39
CA TYR A 53 -4.19 2.22 -8.06
C TYR A 53 -4.27 0.73 -8.41
N ALA A 54 -3.20 0.16 -8.96
CA ALA A 54 -3.15 -1.26 -9.30
C ALA A 54 -3.40 -2.12 -8.05
N ALA A 55 -2.73 -1.83 -6.94
CA ALA A 55 -2.94 -2.52 -5.67
C ALA A 55 -4.37 -2.35 -5.10
N ALA A 56 -4.98 -1.18 -5.29
CA ALA A 56 -6.37 -0.97 -4.90
C ALA A 56 -7.32 -1.84 -5.74
N GLU A 57 -7.15 -1.86 -7.06
CA GLU A 57 -7.96 -2.69 -7.97
C GLU A 57 -7.82 -4.19 -7.65
N THR A 58 -6.61 -4.68 -7.36
CA THR A 58 -6.40 -6.09 -6.98
C THR A 58 -7.15 -6.44 -5.69
N THR A 59 -7.17 -5.54 -4.71
CA THR A 59 -7.86 -5.73 -3.43
C THR A 59 -9.37 -5.85 -3.61
N LEU A 60 -9.92 -5.17 -4.61
CA LEU A 60 -11.34 -5.12 -4.93
C LEU A 60 -11.82 -6.28 -5.81
N GLY A 61 -10.90 -7.16 -6.24
CA GLY A 61 -11.21 -8.29 -7.13
C GLY A 61 -11.06 -7.98 -8.61
N GLY A 62 -10.45 -6.84 -8.98
CA GLY A 62 -10.01 -6.54 -10.34
C GLY A 62 -8.78 -7.37 -10.76
N PRO A 63 -8.41 -7.37 -12.06
CA PRO A 63 -7.30 -8.17 -12.56
C PRO A 63 -5.98 -7.73 -11.88
N ALA A 64 -5.39 -8.64 -11.11
CA ALA A 64 -4.15 -8.36 -10.41
C ALA A 64 -2.96 -8.33 -11.38
N THR A 65 -2.34 -7.16 -11.56
CA THR A 65 -0.97 -7.09 -12.09
C THR A 65 -0.05 -7.38 -10.91
N ALA A 66 0.34 -8.64 -10.77
CA ALA A 66 1.13 -9.14 -9.66
C ALA A 66 2.60 -8.73 -9.82
N GLU A 67 3.00 -7.60 -9.25
CA GLU A 67 4.41 -7.22 -9.07
C GLU A 67 4.57 -6.41 -7.77
N ALA A 68 4.69 -7.11 -6.63
CA ALA A 68 5.41 -6.68 -5.42
C ALA A 68 5.38 -7.77 -4.33
N GLU A 69 5.80 -9.00 -4.68
CA GLU A 69 6.41 -9.91 -3.70
C GLU A 69 7.92 -9.67 -3.75
N ALA A 70 8.48 -8.94 -2.78
CA ALA A 70 9.84 -9.15 -2.25
C ALA A 70 10.29 -8.00 -1.33
N GLU A 71 9.82 -7.97 -0.08
CA GLU A 71 10.69 -7.57 1.06
C GLU A 71 10.05 -7.89 2.42
N THR A 72 9.56 -9.11 2.65
CA THR A 72 9.25 -9.56 4.03
C THR A 72 9.50 -11.05 4.22
N ALA A 73 10.54 -11.57 3.55
CA ALA A 73 11.11 -12.89 3.81
C ALA A 73 12.62 -12.77 4.04
N ALA A 74 13.04 -11.84 4.91
CA ALA A 74 14.43 -11.73 5.35
C ALA A 74 14.52 -11.52 6.87
N SER A 75 14.00 -12.47 7.64
CA SER A 75 14.54 -12.76 8.98
C SER A 75 14.05 -14.13 9.49
N ARG A 76 14.59 -15.20 8.90
CA ARG A 76 14.65 -16.52 9.57
C ARG A 76 15.92 -17.24 9.13
N THR A 77 17.05 -16.88 9.73
CA THR A 77 18.22 -17.73 9.93
C THR A 77 18.93 -17.18 11.15
#